data_AF-A0A7C2G133-F1
#
_entry.id   AF-A0A7C2G133-F1
#
_cell.length_a   1.000
_cell.length_b   1.000
_cell.length_c   1.000
_cell.angle_alpha   90.00
_cell.angle_beta   90.00
_cell.angle_gamma   90.00
#
_symmetry.space_group_name_H-M   'P 1'
#
loop_
_entity.id
_entity.type
_entity.pdbx_description
1 polymer ?
#
loop_
_entity_poly.entity_id
_entity_poly.type
_entity_poly.pdbx_seq_one_letter_code
_entity_poly.pdbx_strand_id
1 'polypeptide(L)' 'RVSAEWGNQIRSYILHPYTLVKDHRTGYETTQADRILDGELDDFIREYLRWSLAGAKAAAGVGDGGEGR' A
#
# COMPACT_ATOMS: atom_id res chain seq x y z
N ARG A 1 14.77 -12.01 -10.68
CA ARG A 1 15.52 -10.74 -10.50
C ARG A 1 14.53 -9.61 -10.66
N VAL A 2 14.46 -8.65 -9.73
CA VAL A 2 13.62 -7.45 -9.91
C VAL A 2 14.38 -6.49 -10.82
N SER A 3 13.74 -6.07 -11.92
CA SER A 3 14.30 -5.12 -12.90
C SER A 3 14.10 -3.69 -12.41
N ALA A 4 15.12 -2.84 -12.50
CA ALA A 4 14.98 -1.41 -12.23
C ALA A 4 14.50 -0.71 -13.51
N GLU A 5 13.20 -0.77 -13.75
CA GLU A 5 12.55 -0.24 -14.94
C GLU A 5 11.37 0.66 -14.56
N TRP A 6 11.03 1.57 -15.47
CA TRP A 6 9.85 2.41 -15.33
C TRP A 6 8.60 1.54 -15.27
N GLY A 7 7.82 1.69 -14.20
CA GLY A 7 6.59 0.91 -13.96
C GLY A 7 6.74 -0.20 -12.90
N ASN A 8 7.96 -0.57 -12.51
CA ASN A 8 8.20 -1.62 -11.50
C ASN A 8 8.44 -1.07 -10.07
N GLN A 9 8.01 0.15 -9.80
CA GLN A 9 8.11 0.79 -8.49
C GLN A 9 6.92 0.47 -7.59
N ILE A 10 7.16 0.16 -6.32
CA ILE A 10 6.09 -0.09 -5.34
C ILE A 10 5.56 1.20 -4.72
N ARG A 11 6.36 2.28 -4.70
CA ARG A 11 6.03 3.52 -4.00
C ARG A 11 6.69 4.72 -4.68
N SER A 12 5.97 5.82 -4.75
CA SER A 12 6.51 7.12 -5.17
C SER A 12 6.65 8.06 -3.99
N TYR A 13 7.77 8.78 -3.93
CA TYR A 13 8.01 9.90 -3.02
C TYR A 13 8.18 11.16 -3.86
N ILE A 14 7.25 12.09 -3.71
CA ILE A 14 7.31 13.42 -4.30
C ILE A 14 7.57 14.37 -3.13
N LEU A 15 8.71 15.06 -3.15
CA LEU A 15 9.09 15.98 -2.07
C LEU A 15 8.92 17.45 -2.49
N HIS A 16 8.93 17.72 -3.79
CA HIS A 16 8.73 19.06 -4.36
C HIS A 16 7.96 18.96 -5.69
N PRO A 17 7.09 19.94 -6.01
CA PRO A 17 6.79 21.15 -5.23
C PRO A 17 5.82 20.92 -4.06
N TYR A 18 5.24 19.74 -3.96
CA TYR A 18 4.40 19.30 -2.85
C TYR A 18 4.93 17.97 -2.31
N THR A 19 4.55 17.68 -1.07
CA THR A 19 4.94 16.45 -0.38
C THR A 19 3.83 15.41 -0.52
N LEU A 20 4.15 14.29 -1.17
CA LEU A 20 3.25 13.15 -1.32
C LEU A 20 4.04 11.86 -1.37
N VAL A 21 3.67 10.91 -0.51
CA VAL A 21 4.12 9.53 -0.57
C VAL A 21 2.94 8.65 -0.93
N LYS A 22 3.05 7.85 -1.99
CA LYS A 22 1.98 6.98 -2.48
C LYS A 22 2.48 5.56 -2.71
N ASP A 23 1.87 4.59 -2.04
CA ASP A 23 2.09 3.16 -2.31
C ASP A 23 1.16 2.70 -3.45
N HIS A 24 1.76 2.27 -4.56
CA HIS A 24 1.01 1.90 -5.77
C HIS A 24 0.33 0.54 -5.65
N ARG A 25 0.70 -0.29 -4.68
CA ARG A 25 0.09 -1.61 -4.47
C ARG A 25 -1.22 -1.48 -3.71
N THR A 26 -1.21 -0.69 -2.64
CA THR A 26 -2.34 -0.55 -1.72
C THR A 26 -3.20 0.67 -2.02
N GLY A 27 -2.67 1.65 -2.76
CA GLY A 27 -3.31 2.94 -3.00
C GLY A 27 -3.20 3.93 -1.84
N TYR A 28 -2.61 3.53 -0.71
CA TYR A 28 -2.45 4.40 0.46
C TYR A 28 -1.49 5.56 0.16
N GLU A 29 -1.86 6.75 0.62
CA GLU A 29 -1.10 7.97 0.42
C GLU A 29 -1.04 8.85 1.68
N THR A 30 0.05 9.60 1.83
CA THR A 30 0.27 10.52 2.96
C THR A 30 1.12 11.70 2.53
N THR A 31 0.92 12.85 3.15
CA THR A 31 1.71 14.08 2.93
C THR A 31 2.87 14.22 3.93
N GLN A 32 2.97 13.32 4.91
CA GLN A 32 3.97 13.38 5.99
C GLN A 32 5.30 12.72 5.57
N ALA A 33 5.89 13.10 4.42
CA ALA A 33 7.06 12.37 3.89
C ALA A 33 8.27 12.35 4.83
N ASP A 34 8.51 13.43 5.59
CA ASP A 34 9.64 13.49 6.52
C ASP A 34 9.58 12.36 7.55
N ARG A 35 8.41 12.14 8.16
CA ARG A 35 8.20 11.03 9.11
C ARG A 35 8.40 9.66 8.49
N ILE A 36 7.96 9.50 7.24
CA ILE A 36 8.15 8.25 6.49
C ILE A 36 9.64 8.00 6.23
N LEU A 37 10.40 9.05 5.91
CA LEU A 37 11.85 8.97 5.72
C LEU A 37 12.58 8.71 7.04
N ASP A 38 12.04 9.19 8.17
CA ASP A 38 12.51 8.91 9.53
C ASP A 38 12.13 7.50 10.04
N GLY A 39 11.36 6.74 9.26
CA GLY A 39 11.10 5.31 9.52
C GLY A 39 9.70 4.98 10.01
N GLU A 40 8.76 5.93 10.08
CA GLU A 40 7.35 5.68 10.44
C GLU A 40 6.60 4.94 9.31
N LEU A 41 6.96 3.68 9.05
CA LEU A 41 6.43 2.87 7.94
C LEU A 41 5.21 2.00 8.33
N ASP A 42 4.79 2.03 9.59
CA ASP A 42 3.78 1.12 10.13
C ASP A 42 2.45 1.16 9.38
N ASP A 43 1.99 2.35 8.98
CA ASP A 43 0.75 2.50 8.23
C ASP A 43 0.83 1.80 6.87
N PHE A 44 1.95 1.97 6.16
CA PHE A 44 2.16 1.27 4.89
C PHE A 44 2.22 -0.25 5.04
N ILE A 45 2.85 -0.74 6.12
CA ILE A 45 2.93 -2.18 6.39
C ILE A 45 1.52 -2.72 6.67
N ARG A 46 0.75 -2.03 7.53
CA ARG A 46 -0.62 -2.42 7.86
C ARG A 46 -1.52 -2.43 6.64
N GLU A 47 -1.47 -1.40 5.81
CA GLU A 47 -2.27 -1.33 4.57
C GLU A 47 -1.86 -2.41 3.57
N TYR A 48 -0.57 -2.75 3.49
CA TYR A 48 -0.10 -3.84 2.63
C TYR A 48 -0.64 -5.20 3.09
N LEU A 49 -0.63 -5.46 4.41
CA LEU A 49 -1.17 -6.70 4.96
C LEU A 49 -2.69 -6.81 4.73
N ARG A 50 -3.43 -5.71 4.91
CA ARG A 50 -4.87 -5.67 4.61
C ARG A 50 -5.14 -5.94 3.13
N TRP A 51 -4.42 -5.26 2.24
CA TRP A 51 -4.53 -5.44 0.80
C TRP A 51 -4.21 -6.88 0.36
N SER A 52 -3.14 -7.45 0.90
CA SER A 52 -2.73 -8.83 0.60
C SER A 52 -3.76 -9.84 1.09
N LEU A 53 -4.32 -9.65 2.29
CA LEU A 53 -5.38 -10.51 2.82
C LEU A 53 -6.65 -10.41 1.98
N ALA A 54 -7.03 -9.21 1.54
CA ALA A 54 -8.19 -9.02 0.66
C ALA A 54 -7.99 -9.77 -0.69
N GLY A 55 -6.81 -9.65 -1.28
CA GLY A 55 -6.44 -10.42 -2.48
C GLY A 55 -6.47 -11.93 -2.25
N ALA A 56 -5.98 -12.39 -1.10
CA ALA A 56 -6.01 -13.80 -0.72
C ALA A 56 -7.45 -14.32 -0.49
N LYS A 57 -8.32 -13.53 0.17
CA LYS A 57 -9.74 -13.88 0.38
C LYS A 57 -10.49 -13.99 -0.95
N ALA A 58 -10.22 -13.09 -1.89
CA ALA A 58 -10.77 -13.14 -3.24
C ALA A 58 -10.31 -14.39 -4.01
N ALA A 59 -9.02 -14.74 -3.92
CA ALA A 59 -8.47 -15.95 -4.55
C ALA A 59 -8.99 -17.24 -3.92
N ALA A 60 -9.28 -17.23 -2.61
CA ALA A 60 -9.79 -18.39 -1.88
C ALA A 60 -11.29 -18.65 -2.07
N GLY A 61 -12.02 -17.78 -2.80
CA GLY A 61 -13.47 -17.94 -3.01
C GLY A 61 -14.30 -17.88 -1.72
N VAL A 62 -13.72 -17.38 -0.62
CA VAL A 62 -14.40 -17.28 0.68
C VAL A 62 -15.24 -16.02 0.65
N GLY A 63 -16.45 -16.16 0.12
CA GLY A 63 -17.52 -15.18 0.28
C GLY A 63 -17.73 -14.94 1.77
N ASP A 64 -17.73 -13.67 2.16
CA ASP A 64 -18.13 -13.27 3.50
C ASP A 64 -19.53 -13.83 3.76
N GLY A 65 -19.62 -14.88 4.56
CA GLY A 65 -20.88 -15.45 5.01
C GLY A 65 -21.56 -14.41 5.88
N GLY A 66 -22.23 -13.47 5.21
CA GLY A 66 -23.02 -12.41 5.84
C GLY A 66 -24.10 -13.08 6.68
N GLU A 67 -23.93 -12.94 7.98
CA GLU A 67 -24.88 -13.34 9.01
C GLU A 67 -26.26 -12.76 8.66
N GLY A 68 -27.16 -13.66 8.31
CA GLY A 68 -28.57 -13.36 8.12
C GLY A 68 -29.14 -12.80 9.41
N ARG A 69 -29.71 -11.60 9.31
CA ARG A 69 -30.86 -11.25 10.13
C ARG A 69 -32.10 -11.92 9.55
#